data_AF-A0AAU1AZN0-F1
#
_entry.id   AF-A0AAU1AZN0-F1
#
_cell.length_a   1.000
_cell.length_b   1.000
_cell.length_c   1.000
_cell.angle_alpha   90.00
_cell.angle_beta   90.00
_cell.angle_gamma   90.00
#
_symmetry.space_group_name_H-M   'P 1'
#
loop_
_entity.id
_entity.type
_entity.pdbx_description
1 polymer ?
#
loop_
_entity_poly.entity_id
_entity_poly.type
_entity_poly.pdbx_seq_one_letter_code
_entity_poly.pdbx_strand_id
1 'polypeptide(L)'
;MYDTLVNILTGRFQVRPELVTPEAAPPALGLDSLFVVELSFVLEEAGLKIGFDELAEADTLAEITRLMQDERNRQGRQDASV
;
A
#
# COMPACT_ATOMS: atom_id res chain seq x y z
N MET A 1 -1.61 5.67 -8.06
CA MET A 1 -1.38 5.01 -6.75
C MET A 1 -0.61 3.71 -6.90
N TYR A 2 -0.89 2.92 -7.93
CA TYR A 2 -0.14 1.70 -8.21
C TYR A 2 1.37 1.95 -8.31
N ASP A 3 1.81 2.96 -9.07
CA ASP A 3 3.24 3.30 -9.20
C ASP A 3 3.90 3.66 -7.86
N THR A 4 3.16 4.33 -6.97
CA THR A 4 3.63 4.65 -5.62
C THR A 4 3.86 3.38 -4.81
N LEU A 5 2.92 2.43 -4.86
CA LEU A 5 3.07 1.13 -4.22
C LEU A 5 4.26 0.38 -4.81
N VAL A 6 4.41 0.33 -6.15
CA VAL A 6 5.57 -0.31 -6.80
C VAL A 6 6.88 0.29 -6.30
N ASN A 7 6.99 1.63 -6.27
CA ASN A 7 8.20 2.31 -5.80
C ASN A 7 8.54 1.98 -4.34
N ILE A 8 7.53 1.87 -3.47
CA ILE A 8 7.71 1.46 -2.08
C ILE A 8 8.21 0.01 -2.02
N LEU A 9 7.55 -0.89 -2.76
CA LEU A 9 7.90 -2.32 -2.78
C LEU A 9 9.31 -2.56 -3.33
N THR A 10 9.68 -1.93 -4.43
CA THR A 10 11.00 -2.10 -5.05
C THR A 10 12.10 -1.37 -4.29
N GLY A 11 11.78 -0.22 -3.68
CA GLY A 11 12.74 0.62 -2.97
C GLY A 11 12.99 0.18 -1.53
N ARG A 12 11.93 0.18 -0.71
CA ARG A 12 12.02 -0.16 0.74
C ARG A 12 12.09 -1.67 0.96
N PHE A 13 11.23 -2.42 0.28
CA PHE A 13 11.09 -3.87 0.49
C PHE A 13 11.95 -4.72 -0.46
N GLN A 14 12.72 -4.09 -1.34
CA GLN A 14 13.64 -4.75 -2.28
C GLN A 14 12.94 -5.84 -3.15
N VAL A 15 11.64 -5.69 -3.38
CA VAL A 15 10.88 -6.60 -4.23
C VAL A 15 11.31 -6.41 -5.68
N ARG A 16 11.44 -7.51 -6.42
CA ARG A 16 11.78 -7.44 -7.84
C ARG A 16 10.60 -6.85 -8.62
N PRO A 17 10.78 -5.78 -9.41
CA PRO A 17 9.70 -5.13 -10.15
C PRO A 17 8.99 -6.08 -11.12
N GLU A 18 9.72 -7.08 -11.64
CA GLU A 18 9.19 -8.12 -12.54
C GLU A 18 8.12 -9.00 -11.90
N LEU A 19 8.11 -9.10 -10.56
CA LEU A 19 7.14 -9.90 -9.80
C LEU A 19 5.95 -9.09 -9.33
N VAL A 20 6.05 -7.76 -9.37
CA VAL A 20 5.01 -6.85 -8.89
C VAL A 20 3.87 -6.82 -9.91
N THR A 21 2.85 -7.64 -9.67
CA THR A 21 1.62 -7.65 -10.47
C THR A 21 0.42 -7.30 -9.57
N PRO A 22 -0.68 -6.76 -10.13
CA PRO A 22 -1.86 -6.40 -9.34
C PRO A 22 -2.47 -7.60 -8.59
N GLU A 23 -2.37 -8.79 -9.17
CA GLU A 23 -2.90 -10.04 -8.65
C GLU A 23 -1.95 -10.73 -7.66
N ALA A 24 -0.71 -10.23 -7.52
CA ALA A 24 0.27 -10.82 -6.62
C ALA A 24 -0.15 -10.62 -5.17
N ALA A 25 -0.09 -11.71 -4.40
CA ALA A 25 -0.24 -11.67 -2.96
C ALA A 25 1.12 -11.33 -2.29
N PRO A 26 1.14 -10.59 -1.17
CA PRO A 26 2.40 -10.26 -0.48
C PRO A 26 3.30 -11.47 -0.17
N PRO A 27 2.77 -12.62 0.33
CA PRO A 27 3.59 -13.81 0.56
C PRO A 27 4.24 -14.38 -0.70
N ALA A 28 3.60 -14.23 -1.87
CA ALA A 28 4.16 -14.68 -3.14
C ALA A 28 5.34 -13.83 -3.62
N LEU A 29 5.45 -12.60 -3.11
CA LEU A 29 6.56 -11.67 -3.37
C LEU A 29 7.72 -11.84 -2.37
N GLY A 30 7.60 -12.77 -1.42
CA GLY A 30 8.57 -12.96 -0.34
C GLY A 30 8.39 -11.97 0.82
N LEU A 31 7.24 -11.32 0.90
CA LEU A 31 6.90 -10.43 2.02
C LEU A 31 6.32 -11.26 3.17
N ASP A 32 6.77 -10.98 4.37
CA ASP A 32 6.33 -11.69 5.58
C ASP A 32 5.04 -11.09 6.16
N SER A 33 4.58 -11.60 7.31
CA SER A 33 3.41 -11.06 8.01
C SER A 33 3.67 -9.68 8.65
N LEU A 34 4.93 -9.27 8.84
CA LEU A 34 5.28 -7.96 9.40
C LEU A 34 5.24 -6.87 8.34
N PHE A 35 5.33 -7.24 7.06
CA PHE A 35 5.18 -6.34 5.92
C PHE A 35 4.01 -5.37 6.04
N VAL A 36 2.82 -5.82 6.45
CA VAL A 36 1.64 -4.94 6.54
C VAL A 36 1.81 -3.85 7.60
N VAL A 37 2.51 -4.17 8.70
CA VAL A 37 2.84 -3.21 9.76
C VAL A 37 3.87 -2.21 9.25
N GLU A 38 4.94 -2.66 8.60
CA GLU A 38 5.93 -1.77 8.02
C GLU A 38 5.34 -0.88 6.91
N LEU A 39 4.48 -1.47 6.08
CA LEU A 39 3.78 -0.77 5.02
C LEU A 39 2.87 0.32 5.59
N SER A 40 2.14 0.08 6.69
CA SER A 40 1.31 1.12 7.30
C SER A 40 2.14 2.32 7.75
N PHE A 41 3.32 2.10 8.33
CA PHE A 41 4.23 3.19 8.70
C PHE A 41 4.73 3.97 7.47
N VAL A 42 5.14 3.26 6.41
CA VAL A 42 5.60 3.92 5.17
C VAL A 42 4.49 4.71 4.48
N LEU A 43 3.25 4.19 4.50
CA LEU A 43 2.10 4.89 3.95
C LEU A 43 1.74 6.13 4.78
N GLU A 44 1.84 6.04 6.11
CA GLU A 44 1.64 7.19 7.00
C GLU A 44 2.68 8.29 6.75
N GLU A 45 3.96 7.94 6.54
CA GLU A 45 5.00 8.89 6.12
C GLU A 45 4.67 9.57 4.78
N ALA A 46 3.99 8.86 3.88
CA ALA A 46 3.49 9.41 2.60
C ALA A 46 2.19 10.21 2.75
N GLY A 47 1.68 10.36 3.97
CA GLY A 47 0.46 11.08 4.31
C GLY A 47 -0.82 10.24 4.19
N LEU A 48 -0.74 8.94 3.90
CA LEU A 48 -1.89 8.03 3.80
C LEU A 48 -2.12 7.33 5.14
N LYS A 49 -3.21 7.68 5.84
CA LYS A 49 -3.56 7.09 7.14
C LYS A 49 -4.34 5.79 6.95
N ILE A 50 -3.62 4.70 6.69
CA ILE A 50 -4.21 3.36 6.49
C ILE A 50 -3.68 2.45 7.59
N GLY A 51 -4.58 1.84 8.36
CA GLY A 51 -4.22 0.92 9.43
C GLY A 51 -3.63 -0.38 8.90
N PHE A 52 -2.77 -1.02 9.69
CA PHE A 52 -2.28 -2.36 9.37
C PHE A 52 -3.42 -3.39 9.34
N ASP A 53 -4.50 -3.15 10.09
CA ASP A 53 -5.71 -3.98 10.10
C ASP A 53 -6.38 -3.95 8.71
N GLU A 54 -6.54 -2.75 8.13
CA GLU A 54 -7.11 -2.57 6.78
C GLU A 54 -6.20 -3.19 5.72
N LEU A 55 -4.88 -3.07 5.86
CA LEU A 55 -3.92 -3.68 4.93
C LEU A 55 -3.90 -5.21 5.03
N ALA A 56 -4.13 -5.77 6.23
CA ALA A 56 -4.20 -7.21 6.45
C ALA A 56 -5.47 -7.85 5.85
N GLU A 57 -6.52 -7.06 5.61
CA GLU A 57 -7.71 -7.51 4.87
C GLU A 57 -7.48 -7.56 3.36
N ALA A 58 -6.40 -6.96 2.85
CA ALA A 58 -6.05 -6.98 1.43
C ALA A 58 -5.18 -8.20 1.09
N ASP A 59 -5.71 -9.08 0.26
CA ASP A 59 -5.02 -10.30 -0.19
C ASP A 59 -4.06 -10.03 -1.35
N THR A 60 -4.26 -8.92 -2.07
CA THR A 60 -3.52 -8.60 -3.31
C THR A 60 -2.99 -7.17 -3.36
N LEU A 61 -1.96 -6.93 -4.17
CA LEU A 61 -1.44 -5.59 -4.42
C LEU A 61 -2.49 -4.64 -5.03
N ALA A 62 -3.43 -5.16 -5.83
CA ALA A 62 -4.55 -4.39 -6.37
C ALA A 62 -5.46 -3.83 -5.27
N GLU A 63 -5.76 -4.64 -4.25
CA GLU A 63 -6.58 -4.24 -3.12
C GLU A 63 -5.87 -3.21 -2.24
N ILE A 64 -4.58 -3.42 -1.95
CA ILE A 64 -3.75 -2.43 -1.24
C ILE A 64 -3.75 -1.10 -2.01
N THR A 65 -3.55 -1.15 -3.33
CA THR A 65 -3.57 0.06 -4.17
C THR A 65 -4.92 0.76 -4.12
N ARG A 66 -6.02 -0.01 -4.07
CA ARG A 66 -7.37 0.52 -3.95
C ARG A 66 -7.58 1.21 -2.60
N LEU A 67 -7.12 0.63 -1.50
CA LEU A 67 -7.13 1.26 -0.17
C LEU A 67 -6.38 2.60 -0.18
N MET A 68 -5.19 2.63 -0.78
CA MET A 68 -4.40 3.86 -0.96
C MET A 68 -5.15 4.93 -1.76
N GLN A 69 -5.84 4.52 -2.82
CA GLN A 69 -6.63 5.43 -3.65
C GLN A 69 -7.85 5.97 -2.90
N ASP A 70 -8.54 5.10 -2.16
CA ASP A 70 -9.72 5.46 -1.37
C ASP A 70 -9.36 6.43 -0.24
N GLU A 71 -8.26 6.19 0.47
CA GLU A 71 -7.76 7.11 1.50
C GLU A 71 -7.35 8.46 0.91
N ARG A 72 -6.64 8.47 -0.22
CA ARG A 72 -6.28 9.73 -0.89
C ARG A 72 -7.51 10.53 -1.34
N ASN A 73 -8.56 9.84 -1.78
CA ASN A 73 -9.83 10.46 -2.14
C ASN A 73 -10.58 11.00 -0.89
N ARG A 74 -10.48 10.32 0.26
CA ARG A 74 -11.03 10.80 1.55
C ARG A 74 -10.36 12.10 1.97
N GLN A 75 -9.04 12.18 1.85
CA GLN A 75 -8.25 13.38 2.21
C GLN A 75 -8.56 14.57 1.30
N GLY A 76 -8.64 14.36 -0.02
CA GLY A 76 -8.98 15.42 -0.97
C GLY A 76 -10.38 16.03 -0.78
N ARG A 77 -11.29 15.34 -0.07
CA ARG A 77 -12.60 15.89 0.32
C ARG A 77 -12.58 16.71 1.61
N GLN A 78 -11.64 16.44 2.51
CA GLN A 78 -11.51 17.16 3.78
C GLN A 78 -10.93 18.58 3.59
N ASP A 79 -10.11 18.78 2.56
CA ASP A 79 -9.53 20.09 2.24
C ASP A 79 -10.49 21.05 1.51
N ALA A 80 -11.58 20.55 0.93
CA ALA A 80 -12.53 21.36 0.14
C ALA A 80 -13.61 22.07 1.00
N SER A 81 -13.46 22.10 2.33
CA SER A 81 -14.40 22.73 3.26
C SER A 81 -13.78 23.81 4.17
N VAL A 82 -12.64 24.40 3.80
CA VAL A 82 -12.01 25.52 4.51
C VAL A 82 -12.14 26.82 3.72
#